data_AF-A0A956AU14-F1
#
_entry.id   AF-A0A956AU14-F1
#
_cell.length_a   1.000
_cell.length_b   1.000
_cell.length_c   1.000
_cell.angle_alpha   90.00
_cell.angle_beta   90.00
_cell.angle_gamma   90.00
#
_symmetry.space_group_name_H-M   'P 1'
#
loop_
_entity.id
_entity.type
_entity.pdbx_description
1 polymer ?
#
loop_
_entity_poly.entity_id
_entity_poly.type
_entity_poly.pdbx_seq_one_letter_code
_entity_poly.pdbx_strand_id
1 'polypeptide(L)'
;MRFNGLINVPAAELRRSPAAAVIGRLAAESGLLLAHFEYRHHLPLPDAWGAADRPDLGGEPHWSAGRLVEPKYGVFRHDEPVGGFHPGHRAKWTTHELCHALVGFAWHPEATPFFLTLAARLA
;
A
#
# COMPACT_ATOMS: atom_id res chain seq x y z
N MET A 1 21.52 17.21 7.82
CA MET A 1 21.36 15.74 7.86
C MET A 1 21.21 15.25 6.42
N ARG A 2 22.07 14.34 5.93
CA ARG A 2 21.91 13.77 4.58
C ARG A 2 20.76 12.76 4.64
N PHE A 3 19.75 12.94 3.80
CA PHE A 3 18.65 12.00 3.68
C PHE A 3 19.17 10.69 3.08
N ASN A 4 19.11 9.59 3.84
CA ASN A 4 19.63 8.28 3.43
C ASN A 4 18.65 7.48 2.55
N GLY A 5 17.56 8.08 2.10
CA GLY A 5 16.53 7.39 1.33
C GLY A 5 15.54 6.62 2.23
N LEU A 6 14.43 6.19 1.63
CA LEU A 6 13.50 5.25 2.26
C LEU A 6 13.97 3.82 1.95
N ILE A 7 13.95 2.95 2.96
CA ILE A 7 14.34 1.54 2.79
C ILE A 7 13.39 0.86 1.80
N ASN A 8 13.93 -0.02 0.94
CA ASN A 8 13.19 -0.83 -0.02
C ASN A 8 12.37 -0.06 -1.07
N VAL A 9 12.76 1.19 -1.37
CA VAL A 9 12.20 1.98 -2.48
C VAL A 9 13.25 2.33 -3.52
N PRO A 10 12.98 2.11 -4.82
CA PRO A 10 13.81 2.65 -5.88
C PRO A 10 13.89 4.18 -5.79
N ALA A 11 15.09 4.73 -5.69
CA ALA A 11 15.26 6.17 -5.50
C ALA A 11 14.66 7.04 -6.63
N ALA A 12 14.43 6.46 -7.81
CA ALA A 12 13.72 7.12 -8.91
C ALA A 12 12.27 7.50 -8.54
N GLU A 13 11.58 6.68 -7.74
CA GLU A 13 10.23 6.95 -7.26
C GLU A 13 10.18 8.23 -6.40
N LEU A 14 11.17 8.38 -5.51
CA LEU A 14 11.24 9.51 -4.57
C LEU A 14 11.79 10.79 -5.21
N ARG A 15 12.54 10.70 -6.32
CA ARG A 15 13.15 11.86 -6.98
C ARG A 15 12.36 12.41 -8.16
N ARG A 16 11.25 11.78 -8.55
CA ARG A 16 10.47 12.16 -9.73
C ARG A 16 9.87 13.58 -9.66
N SER A 17 9.70 14.13 -8.45
CA SER A 17 9.17 15.48 -8.23
C SER A 17 9.58 16.01 -6.86
N PRO A 18 9.57 17.34 -6.65
CA PRO A 18 9.82 17.92 -5.33
C PRO A 18 8.87 17.40 -4.24
N ALA A 19 7.60 17.21 -4.57
CA ALA A 19 6.62 16.65 -3.65
C ALA A 19 6.96 15.21 -3.24
N ALA A 20 7.36 14.36 -4.20
CA ALA A 20 7.79 12.99 -3.91
C ALA A 20 9.02 12.94 -3.00
N ALA A 21 9.96 13.87 -3.17
CA ALA A 21 11.15 13.96 -2.33
C ALA A 21 10.79 14.37 -0.90
N VAL A 22 9.85 15.31 -0.72
CA VAL A 22 9.35 15.73 0.59
C VAL A 22 8.63 14.59 1.30
N ILE A 23 7.70 13.90 0.61
CA ILE A 23 6.98 12.77 1.18
C ILE A 23 7.93 11.62 1.53
N GLY A 24 8.88 11.29 0.67
CA GLY A 24 9.90 10.28 0.96
C GLY A 24 10.72 10.61 2.21
N ARG A 25 11.03 11.90 2.42
CA ARG A 25 11.69 12.37 3.64
C ARG A 25 10.85 12.17 4.88
N LEU A 26 9.61 12.67 4.85
CA LEU A 26 8.69 12.55 5.98
C LEU A 26 8.43 11.08 6.33
N ALA A 27 8.28 10.22 5.32
CA ALA A 27 8.09 8.79 5.51
C ALA A 27 9.28 8.15 6.24
N ALA A 28 10.52 8.47 5.84
CA ALA A 28 11.69 7.91 6.50
C ALA A 28 11.86 8.45 7.93
N GLU A 29 11.57 9.73 8.16
CA GLU A 29 11.58 10.34 9.50
C GLU A 29 10.52 9.72 10.42
N SER A 30 9.41 9.25 9.84
CA SER A 30 8.34 8.55 10.54
C SER A 30 8.59 7.03 10.68
N GLY A 31 9.74 6.52 10.21
CA GLY A 31 10.08 5.11 10.29
C GLY A 31 9.28 4.19 9.36
N LEU A 32 8.61 4.75 8.35
CA LEU A 32 7.85 3.96 7.37
C LEU A 32 8.78 3.17 6.46
N LEU A 33 8.28 2.03 5.97
CA LEU A 33 9.00 1.12 5.09
C LEU A 33 8.08 0.73 3.93
N LEU A 34 8.67 0.35 2.78
CA LEU A 34 7.91 -0.34 1.73
C LEU A 34 8.39 -1.79 1.58
N ALA A 35 7.50 -2.65 1.11
CA ALA A 35 7.84 -4.01 0.71
C ALA A 35 7.40 -4.25 -0.74
N HIS A 36 8.22 -4.98 -1.50
CA HIS A 36 7.82 -5.44 -2.82
C HIS A 36 6.53 -6.27 -2.69
N PHE A 37 5.56 -6.02 -3.57
CA PHE A 37 4.25 -6.65 -3.50
C PHE A 37 4.32 -8.19 -3.49
N GLU A 38 5.28 -8.79 -4.19
CA GLU A 38 5.49 -10.24 -4.22
C GLU A 38 5.96 -10.85 -2.89
N TYR A 39 6.55 -10.05 -1.98
CA TYR A 39 6.98 -10.55 -0.67
C TYR A 39 5.91 -10.42 0.40
N ARG A 40 4.72 -9.91 0.06
CA ARG A 40 3.64 -9.73 1.03
C ARG A 40 2.82 -11.01 1.18
N HIS A 41 2.40 -11.26 2.42
CA HIS A 41 1.52 -12.38 2.74
C HIS A 41 0.07 -12.01 2.44
N HIS A 42 -0.65 -12.86 1.72
CA HIS A 42 -2.07 -12.66 1.45
C HIS A 42 -2.89 -13.19 2.63
N LEU A 43 -3.57 -12.31 3.37
CA LEU A 43 -4.60 -12.75 4.30
C LEU A 43 -5.87 -13.11 3.51
N PRO A 44 -6.55 -14.22 3.84
CA PRO A 44 -7.80 -14.58 3.19
C PRO A 44 -8.83 -13.45 3.37
N LEU A 45 -9.52 -13.11 2.28
CA LEU A 45 -10.66 -12.19 2.35
C LEU A 45 -11.82 -12.91 3.05
N PRO A 46 -12.47 -12.34 4.08
CA PRO A 46 -13.66 -12.95 4.66
C PRO A 46 -14.76 -13.11 3.61
N ASP A 47 -15.44 -14.26 3.58
CA ASP A 47 -16.47 -14.59 2.58
C ASP A 47 -17.55 -13.51 2.47
N ALA A 48 -17.94 -12.90 3.60
CA ALA A 48 -18.94 -11.84 3.66
C ALA A 48 -18.54 -10.54 2.95
N TRP A 49 -17.25 -10.37 2.63
CA TRP A 49 -16.70 -9.20 1.96
C TRP A 49 -16.40 -9.47 0.47
N GLY A 50 -16.49 -10.73 0.03
CA GLY A 50 -16.35 -11.09 -1.37
C GLY A 50 -17.49 -10.52 -2.21
N ALA A 51 -17.17 -9.87 -3.33
CA ALA A 51 -18.16 -9.42 -4.30
C ALA A 51 -18.61 -10.61 -5.17
N ALA A 52 -19.52 -11.43 -4.63
CA ALA A 52 -19.97 -12.70 -5.23
C ALA A 52 -20.53 -12.56 -6.66
N ASP A 53 -21.05 -11.38 -7.01
CA ASP A 53 -21.61 -11.03 -8.32
C ASP A 53 -20.63 -10.27 -9.22
N ARG A 54 -19.39 -10.03 -8.77
CA ARG A 54 -18.37 -9.23 -9.46
C ARG A 54 -17.03 -9.98 -9.53
N PRO A 55 -16.89 -10.94 -10.46
CA PRO A 55 -15.67 -11.71 -10.64
C PRO A 55 -14.47 -10.85 -11.09
N ASP A 56 -14.69 -9.63 -11.56
CA ASP A 56 -13.65 -8.65 -11.88
C ASP A 56 -13.09 -7.91 -10.64
N LEU A 57 -13.84 -7.97 -9.52
CA LEU A 57 -13.48 -7.31 -8.26
C LEU A 57 -13.02 -8.32 -7.19
N GLY A 58 -13.38 -9.60 -7.32
CA GLY A 58 -12.98 -10.70 -6.44
C GLY A 58 -12.11 -11.76 -7.13
N GLY A 59 -11.81 -12.85 -6.41
CA GLY A 59 -11.00 -13.98 -6.90
C GLY A 59 -9.64 -14.12 -6.20
N GLU A 60 -9.00 -15.26 -6.37
CA GLU A 60 -7.65 -15.49 -5.82
C GLU A 60 -6.56 -14.87 -6.73
N PRO A 61 -5.50 -14.30 -6.15
CA PRO A 61 -4.31 -13.92 -6.90
C PRO A 61 -3.78 -15.11 -7.72
N HIS A 62 -3.42 -14.88 -8.97
CA HIS A 62 -2.85 -15.93 -9.83
C HIS A 62 -1.69 -15.42 -10.67
N TRP A 63 -0.72 -16.30 -10.94
CA TRP A 63 0.39 -15.99 -11.83
C TRP A 63 -0.05 -16.14 -13.28
N SER A 64 0.18 -15.10 -14.09
CA SER A 64 -0.06 -15.11 -15.53
C SER A 64 1.06 -14.37 -16.25
N ALA A 65 1.71 -15.05 -17.20
CA ALA A 65 2.84 -14.52 -17.98
C ALA A 65 3.94 -13.87 -17.13
N GLY A 66 4.30 -14.49 -15.99
CA GLY A 66 5.36 -14.00 -15.10
C GLY A 66 4.98 -12.78 -14.25
N ARG A 67 3.69 -12.43 -14.19
CA ARG A 67 3.15 -11.38 -13.32
C ARG A 67 2.11 -11.97 -12.37
N LEU A 68 2.18 -11.60 -11.09
CA LEU A 68 1.11 -11.86 -10.14
C LEU A 68 -0.06 -10.92 -10.46
N VAL A 69 -1.19 -11.49 -10.87
CA VAL A 69 -2.44 -10.78 -11.17
C VAL A 69 -3.32 -10.83 -9.93
N GLU A 70 -3.58 -9.66 -9.37
CA GLU A 70 -4.43 -9.49 -8.18
C GLU A 70 -5.74 -8.79 -8.57
N PRO A 71 -6.89 -9.18 -7.97
CA PRO A 71 -8.14 -8.44 -8.11
C PRO A 71 -8.01 -7.03 -7.56
N LYS A 72 -8.86 -6.12 -8.06
CA LYS A 72 -8.79 -4.67 -7.78
C LYS A 72 -8.73 -4.33 -6.28
N TYR A 73 -9.42 -5.07 -5.43
CA TYR A 73 -9.42 -4.85 -3.98
C TYR A 73 -8.48 -5.79 -3.21
N GLY A 74 -7.94 -6.82 -3.87
CA GLY A 74 -6.91 -7.68 -3.28
C GLY A 74 -5.62 -6.94 -2.97
N VAL A 75 -5.33 -5.87 -3.74
CA VAL A 75 -4.15 -5.01 -3.61
C VAL A 75 -4.30 -3.89 -2.56
N PHE A 76 -5.53 -3.55 -2.15
CA PHE A 76 -5.80 -2.50 -1.17
C PHE A 76 -5.75 -3.09 0.23
N ARG A 77 -4.68 -2.78 0.95
CA ARG A 77 -4.44 -3.21 2.35
C ARG A 77 -3.85 -2.01 3.07
N HIS A 78 -4.66 -1.36 3.91
CA HIS A 78 -4.32 -0.09 4.58
C HIS A 78 -3.87 -0.27 6.04
N ASP A 79 -3.55 -1.50 6.42
CA ASP A 79 -3.54 -1.96 7.80
C ASP A 79 -2.14 -2.08 8.41
N GLU A 80 -1.07 -1.79 7.67
CA GLU A 80 0.31 -1.91 8.18
C GLU A 80 1.19 -0.67 7.91
N PRO A 81 2.17 -0.38 8.80
CA PRO A 81 3.20 0.64 8.57
C PRO A 81 4.18 0.27 7.44
N VAL A 82 3.97 -0.89 6.81
CA VAL A 82 4.71 -1.38 5.64
C VAL A 82 3.83 -1.15 4.42
N GLY A 83 4.09 -0.05 3.70
CA GLY A 83 3.37 0.23 2.48
C GLY A 83 3.79 -0.69 1.33
N GLY A 84 2.97 -0.70 0.28
CA GLY A 84 3.21 -1.52 -0.87
C GLY A 84 4.00 -0.87 -2.00
N PHE A 85 5.06 -1.53 -2.48
CA PHE A 85 5.72 -1.19 -3.74
C PHE A 85 5.38 -2.20 -4.85
N HIS A 86 4.92 -1.71 -5.99
CA HIS A 86 4.68 -2.50 -7.20
C HIS A 86 5.33 -1.81 -8.42
N PRO A 87 6.35 -2.40 -9.06
CA PRO A 87 7.11 -1.75 -10.13
C PRO A 87 6.29 -1.48 -11.40
N GLY A 88 5.21 -2.25 -11.63
CA GLY A 88 4.25 -1.98 -12.71
C GLY A 88 3.29 -0.81 -12.46
N HIS A 89 3.26 -0.23 -11.26
CA HIS A 89 2.45 0.96 -11.01
C HIS A 89 3.13 2.20 -11.60
N ARG A 90 2.33 3.17 -12.04
CA ARG A 90 2.88 4.51 -12.37
C ARG A 90 3.60 5.05 -11.14
N ALA A 91 4.76 5.67 -11.33
CA ALA A 91 5.61 6.19 -10.25
C ALA A 91 4.95 7.20 -9.27
N LYS A 92 3.67 7.57 -9.49
CA LYS A 92 2.88 8.36 -8.52
C LYS A 92 2.34 7.55 -7.36
N TRP A 93 2.16 6.25 -7.57
CA TRP A 93 1.49 5.39 -6.62
C TRP A 93 2.35 5.20 -5.37
N THR A 94 3.65 4.96 -5.51
CA THR A 94 4.56 4.81 -4.36
C THR A 94 4.47 6.00 -3.39
N THR A 95 4.54 7.23 -3.90
CA THR A 95 4.39 8.43 -3.06
C THR A 95 2.97 8.56 -2.48
N HIS A 96 1.93 8.16 -3.23
CA HIS A 96 0.54 8.19 -2.77
C HIS A 96 0.30 7.24 -1.60
N GLU A 97 0.81 6.00 -1.68
CA GLU A 97 0.70 5.04 -0.57
C GLU A 97 1.42 5.53 0.69
N LEU A 98 2.59 6.17 0.53
CA LEU A 98 3.29 6.79 1.66
C LEU A 98 2.48 7.94 2.29
N CYS A 99 1.74 8.71 1.49
CA CYS A 99 0.86 9.74 2.03
C CYS A 99 -0.24 9.14 2.92
N HIS A 100 -0.84 8.01 2.52
CA HIS A 100 -1.86 7.34 3.34
C HIS A 100 -1.30 6.96 4.71
N ALA A 101 -0.14 6.32 4.74
CA ALA A 101 0.52 5.96 5.99
C ALA A 101 0.89 7.20 6.84
N LEU A 102 1.40 8.27 6.22
CA LEU A 102 1.78 9.50 6.93
C LEU A 102 0.61 10.24 7.57
N VAL A 103 -0.57 10.22 6.95
CA VAL A 103 -1.77 10.88 7.50
C VAL A 103 -2.59 9.94 8.40
N GLY A 104 -2.15 8.69 8.58
CA GLY A 104 -2.88 7.66 9.30
C GLY A 104 -4.20 7.27 8.61
N PHE A 105 -4.25 7.36 7.27
CA PHE A 105 -5.42 6.94 6.51
C PHE A 105 -5.57 5.43 6.64
N ALA A 106 -6.70 5.02 7.22
CA ALA A 106 -7.08 3.64 7.51
C ALA A 106 -6.25 2.86 8.55
N TRP A 107 -5.17 3.44 9.10
CA TRP A 107 -4.51 2.95 10.32
C TRP A 107 -3.83 4.07 11.13
N HIS A 108 -3.96 4.05 12.46
CA HIS A 108 -3.23 4.91 13.41
C HIS A 108 -3.05 4.15 14.74
N PRO A 109 -1.95 4.31 15.49
CA PRO A 109 -1.76 3.60 16.77
C PRO A 109 -2.83 3.92 17.81
N GLU A 110 -3.45 5.10 17.73
CA GLU A 110 -4.57 5.53 18.59
C GLU A 110 -5.94 5.37 17.90
N ALA A 111 -6.01 4.63 16.79
CA ALA A 111 -7.26 4.40 16.09
C ALA A 111 -8.27 3.68 16.97
N THR A 112 -9.50 4.21 17.04
CA THR A 112 -10.59 3.52 17.74
C THR A 112 -11.08 2.33 16.93
N PRO A 113 -11.70 1.31 17.57
CA PRO A 113 -12.35 0.20 16.85
C PRO A 113 -13.37 0.68 15.82
N PHE A 114 -14.08 1.78 16.09
CA PHE A 114 -15.01 2.39 15.14
C PHE A 114 -14.30 2.94 13.89
N PHE A 115 -13.19 3.67 14.07
CA PHE A 115 -12.38 4.15 12.95
C PHE A 115 -11.86 2.99 12.10
N LEU A 116 -11.29 1.96 12.74
CA LEU A 116 -10.78 0.77 12.03
C LEU A 116 -11.90 0.04 11.26
N THR A 117 -13.11 -0.01 11.84
CA THR A 117 -14.28 -0.61 11.16
C THR A 117 -14.73 0.21 9.94
N LEU A 118 -14.71 1.54 10.04
CA LEU A 118 -15.01 2.43 8.90
C LEU A 118 -13.93 2.37 7.83
N ALA A 119 -12.66 2.37 8.24
CA ALA A 119 -11.51 2.23 7.37
C ALA A 119 -11.57 0.91 6.58
N ALA A 120 -11.85 -0.20 7.25
CA ALA A 120 -12.01 -1.52 6.61
C ALA A 120 -13.18 -1.56 5.62
N ARG A 121 -14.22 -0.74 5.81
CA ARG A 121 -15.38 -0.67 4.90
C ARG A 121 -15.14 0.18 3.65
N LEU A 122 -14.17 1.09 3.69
CA LEU A 122 -13.80 1.97 2.58
C LEU A 122 -12.66 1.39 1.72
N ALA A 123 -11.98 0.35 2.20
CA ALA A 123 -10.93 -0.39 1.52
C ALA A 123 -11.48 -1.41 0.53
#